data_AF-A0A7K4XKB9-F1
#
_entry.id   AF-A0A7K4XKB9-F1
#
_cell.length_a   1.000
_cell.length_b   1.000
_cell.length_c   1.000
_cell.angle_alpha   90.00
_cell.angle_beta   90.00
_cell.angle_gamma   90.00
#
_symmetry.space_group_name_H-M   'P 1'
#
loop_
_entity.id
_entity.type
_entity.pdbx_description
1 polymer ?
#
loop_
_entity_poly.entity_id
_entity_poly.type
_entity_poly.pdbx_seq_one_letter_code
_entity_poly.pdbx_strand_id
1 'polypeptide(L)'
;SEIITFRGYPSEEYEVTTEDGYILSINRIPYGRKGREGSEGPRPAVFLQHGLLADASNWITNLDYNSLGFMLADAGYDVWLGNSRGNTWSRKHTHFTVKQEEFWVFSFDEMAKYDIPASVDFILNKTGQEQVFYVGHSQGTTMAFAAFSTLPQLAKKIKMFFALAPVATVKFATSPLVKLGFFPDMLLKDMFGKKQFLPQSFLLKWLATHVCTHRILDDLCGNLFFLLCGFNERNLNMSRVDVYSTHCPAGTSVQNMIHWSQAVRTGELKAYDWGSKTANMAHYNQSTPPFYKIKEMTVPTAVWTGGQDWLADPRDVAMLLTQITNLVYHKNIPEWEHLDFIWGLDAPYRMYNEIINMIRKLS
;
A
#
# COMPACT_ATOMS: atom_id res chain seq x y z
N SER A 1 8.54 -10.07 -11.92
CA SER A 1 8.32 -11.21 -12.83
C SER A 1 8.86 -12.58 -12.41
N GLU A 2 10.10 -12.72 -11.93
CA GLU A 2 10.69 -14.06 -11.72
C GLU A 2 9.90 -14.95 -10.74
N ILE A 3 9.36 -14.37 -9.65
CA ILE A 3 8.48 -15.09 -8.71
C ILE A 3 7.22 -15.62 -9.41
N ILE A 4 6.66 -14.83 -10.33
CA ILE A 4 5.42 -15.16 -11.06
C ILE A 4 5.68 -16.33 -12.01
N THR A 5 6.75 -16.25 -12.81
CA THR A 5 7.12 -17.30 -13.77
C THR A 5 7.59 -18.57 -13.08
N PHE A 6 8.32 -18.46 -11.96
CA PHE A 6 8.72 -19.60 -11.13
C PHE A 6 7.51 -20.41 -10.64
N ARG A 7 6.38 -19.75 -10.36
CA ARG A 7 5.12 -20.39 -9.97
C ARG A 7 4.30 -20.93 -11.15
N GLY A 8 4.79 -20.78 -12.38
CA GLY A 8 4.13 -21.25 -13.60
C GLY A 8 3.04 -20.32 -14.14
N TYR A 9 2.96 -19.07 -13.67
CA TYR A 9 2.00 -18.08 -14.18
C TYR A 9 2.63 -17.24 -15.30
N PRO A 10 1.83 -16.74 -16.26
CA PRO A 10 2.30 -15.73 -17.21
C PRO A 10 2.66 -14.43 -16.47
N SER A 11 3.73 -13.78 -16.91
CA SER A 11 4.21 -12.52 -16.33
C SER A 11 4.45 -11.51 -17.44
N GLU A 12 3.87 -10.32 -17.32
CA GLU A 12 4.15 -9.16 -18.16
C GLU A 12 4.61 -8.00 -17.28
N GLU A 13 5.52 -7.16 -17.80
CA GLU A 13 5.97 -5.93 -17.15
C GLU A 13 5.69 -4.74 -18.04
N TYR A 14 5.30 -3.64 -17.42
CA TYR A 14 5.00 -2.38 -18.09
C TYR A 14 5.65 -1.22 -17.36
N GLU A 15 6.14 -0.26 -18.13
CA GLU A 15 6.57 1.04 -17.61
C GLU A 15 5.45 2.07 -17.83
N VAL A 16 5.04 2.74 -16.76
CA VAL A 16 4.00 3.77 -16.77
C VAL A 16 4.60 5.09 -16.31
N THR A 17 4.56 6.09 -17.17
CA THR A 17 5.06 7.43 -16.85
C THR A 17 3.96 8.28 -16.23
N THR A 18 4.20 8.80 -15.02
CA THR A 18 3.29 9.73 -14.35
C THR A 18 3.37 11.12 -14.96
N GLU A 19 2.36 11.94 -14.73
CA GLU A 19 2.32 13.33 -15.23
C GLU A 19 3.54 14.15 -14.79
N ASP A 20 4.02 13.90 -13.57
CA ASP A 20 5.19 14.58 -13.01
C ASP A 20 6.53 13.90 -13.34
N GLY A 21 6.53 12.85 -14.16
CA GLY A 21 7.74 12.30 -14.80
C GLY A 21 8.36 11.07 -14.14
N TYR A 22 7.77 10.50 -13.08
CA TYR A 22 8.20 9.20 -12.55
C TYR A 22 7.83 8.09 -13.51
N ILE A 23 8.69 7.08 -13.63
CA ILE A 23 8.43 5.89 -14.44
C ILE A 23 8.24 4.71 -13.48
N LEU A 24 7.00 4.26 -13.37
CA LEU A 24 6.55 3.20 -12.49
C LEU A 24 6.63 1.85 -13.20
N SER A 25 7.12 0.82 -12.51
CA SER A 25 7.06 -0.56 -13.01
C SER A 25 5.79 -1.24 -12.52
N ILE A 26 4.93 -1.68 -13.44
CA ILE A 26 3.71 -2.43 -13.13
C ILE A 26 3.89 -3.87 -13.62
N ASN A 27 3.62 -4.84 -12.74
CA ASN A 27 3.63 -6.27 -13.10
C ASN A 27 2.19 -6.72 -13.39
N ARG A 28 2.02 -7.66 -14.33
CA ARG A 28 0.70 -8.19 -14.67
C ARG A 28 0.72 -9.71 -14.76
N ILE A 29 -0.30 -10.34 -14.19
CA ILE A 29 -0.61 -11.77 -14.35
C ILE A 29 -1.91 -11.86 -15.18
N PRO A 30 -1.82 -11.99 -16.51
CA PRO A 30 -2.98 -11.86 -17.39
C PRO A 30 -4.00 -13.01 -17.30
N TYR A 31 -3.59 -14.18 -16.78
CA TYR A 31 -4.45 -15.35 -16.55
C TYR A 31 -3.78 -16.36 -15.61
N GLY A 32 -4.56 -17.28 -15.03
CA GLY A 32 -4.09 -18.35 -14.16
C GLY A 32 -3.36 -19.49 -14.89
N ARG A 33 -2.86 -20.48 -14.15
CA ARG A 33 -2.00 -21.56 -14.70
C ARG A 33 -2.70 -22.48 -15.69
N LYS A 34 -4.02 -22.64 -15.58
CA LYS A 34 -4.84 -23.42 -16.52
C LYS A 34 -5.05 -22.71 -17.86
N GLY A 35 -4.36 -21.59 -18.09
CA GLY A 35 -4.41 -20.85 -19.34
C GLY A 35 -5.70 -20.06 -19.50
N ARG A 36 -6.13 -19.91 -20.75
CA ARG A 36 -7.36 -19.22 -21.14
C ARG A 36 -8.55 -20.17 -21.33
N GLU A 37 -8.40 -21.45 -20.97
CA GLU A 37 -9.47 -22.43 -21.15
C GLU A 37 -10.74 -21.96 -20.42
N GLY A 38 -11.83 -21.80 -21.18
CA GLY A 38 -13.14 -21.42 -20.67
C GLY A 38 -13.41 -19.91 -20.47
N SER A 39 -12.54 -19.00 -20.93
CA SER A 39 -12.88 -17.56 -20.94
C SER A 39 -13.32 -17.05 -22.31
N GLU A 40 -14.62 -16.79 -22.45
CA GLU A 40 -15.16 -15.99 -23.56
C GLU A 40 -15.14 -14.51 -23.15
N GLY A 41 -14.13 -13.76 -23.60
CA GLY A 41 -14.06 -12.30 -23.46
C GLY A 41 -12.95 -11.75 -22.54
N PRO A 42 -12.83 -10.41 -22.44
CA PRO A 42 -11.85 -9.74 -21.58
C PRO A 42 -12.07 -10.07 -20.11
N ARG A 43 -11.00 -10.44 -19.41
CA ARG A 43 -11.04 -10.75 -17.97
C ARG A 43 -11.14 -9.47 -17.14
N PRO A 44 -11.98 -9.39 -16.09
CA PRO A 44 -12.07 -8.18 -15.28
C PRO A 44 -10.71 -7.83 -14.64
N ALA A 45 -10.31 -6.57 -14.75
CA ALA A 45 -9.04 -6.09 -14.22
C ALA A 45 -9.11 -5.84 -12.71
N VAL A 46 -8.11 -6.35 -11.98
CA VAL A 46 -7.94 -6.13 -10.54
C VAL A 46 -6.57 -5.53 -10.28
N PHE A 47 -6.54 -4.30 -9.77
CA PHE A 47 -5.33 -3.59 -9.41
C PHE A 47 -5.03 -3.73 -7.92
N LEU A 48 -3.86 -4.30 -7.60
CA LEU A 48 -3.40 -4.56 -6.24
C LEU A 48 -2.29 -3.56 -5.87
N GLN A 49 -2.54 -2.72 -4.87
CA GLN A 49 -1.62 -1.68 -4.42
C GLN A 49 -1.09 -1.96 -3.01
N HIS A 50 0.23 -2.10 -2.90
CA HIS A 50 0.93 -2.39 -1.65
C HIS A 50 0.94 -1.20 -0.66
N GLY A 51 1.39 -1.50 0.58
CA GLY A 51 1.50 -0.55 1.69
C GLY A 51 2.81 0.24 1.78
N LEU A 52 3.00 0.90 2.92
CA LEU A 52 4.20 1.68 3.25
C LEU A 52 5.44 0.79 3.19
N LEU A 53 6.53 1.26 2.58
CA LEU A 53 7.81 0.54 2.48
C LEU A 53 7.76 -0.84 1.80
N ALA A 54 6.66 -1.17 1.11
CA ALA A 54 6.49 -2.45 0.42
C ALA A 54 6.66 -2.32 -1.11
N ASP A 55 6.45 -3.42 -1.81
CA ASP A 55 6.35 -3.50 -3.26
C ASP A 55 5.25 -4.47 -3.71
N ALA A 56 5.12 -4.64 -5.04
CA ALA A 56 4.19 -5.58 -5.66
C ALA A 56 4.33 -7.04 -5.18
N SER A 57 5.49 -7.43 -4.61
CA SER A 57 5.74 -8.81 -4.19
C SER A 57 4.84 -9.25 -3.02
N ASN A 58 4.30 -8.31 -2.23
CA ASN A 58 3.37 -8.59 -1.14
C ASN A 58 2.19 -9.48 -1.57
N TRP A 59 1.77 -9.39 -2.83
CA TRP A 59 0.63 -10.13 -3.37
C TRP A 59 0.97 -11.52 -3.90
N ILE A 60 2.26 -11.90 -3.94
CA ILE A 60 2.80 -13.09 -4.62
C ILE A 60 3.95 -13.79 -3.87
N THR A 61 4.27 -13.37 -2.64
CA THR A 61 5.45 -13.86 -1.87
C THR A 61 5.22 -15.18 -1.14
N ASN A 62 3.97 -15.61 -1.05
CA ASN A 62 3.55 -16.89 -0.48
C ASN A 62 3.50 -18.01 -1.55
N LEU A 63 2.68 -19.03 -1.34
CA LEU A 63 2.38 -20.07 -2.33
C LEU A 63 1.22 -19.60 -3.22
N ASP A 64 1.05 -20.29 -4.34
CA ASP A 64 -0.03 -20.08 -5.32
C ASP A 64 -1.42 -20.08 -4.69
N TYR A 65 -1.70 -21.01 -3.78
CA TYR A 65 -3.01 -21.14 -3.13
C TYR A 65 -3.24 -20.16 -1.96
N ASN A 66 -2.23 -19.38 -1.56
CA ASN A 66 -2.35 -18.41 -0.47
C ASN A 66 -1.67 -17.06 -0.73
N SER A 67 -1.56 -16.67 -2.00
CA SER A 67 -1.21 -15.31 -2.40
C SER A 67 -2.35 -14.74 -3.24
N LEU A 68 -2.87 -13.57 -2.85
CA LEU A 68 -4.05 -12.99 -3.48
C LEU A 68 -3.87 -12.80 -5.00
N GLY A 69 -2.68 -12.39 -5.46
CA GLY A 69 -2.40 -12.20 -6.88
C GLY A 69 -2.55 -13.48 -7.70
N PHE A 70 -2.05 -14.61 -7.18
CA PHE A 70 -2.19 -15.91 -7.84
C PHE A 70 -3.62 -16.45 -7.77
N MET A 71 -4.28 -16.31 -6.61
CA MET A 71 -5.66 -16.76 -6.44
C MET A 71 -6.63 -16.01 -7.35
N LEU A 72 -6.46 -14.70 -7.54
CA LEU A 72 -7.26 -13.91 -8.48
C LEU A 72 -7.03 -14.36 -9.93
N ALA A 73 -5.77 -14.59 -10.33
CA ALA A 73 -5.46 -15.07 -11.68
C ALA A 73 -6.12 -16.43 -11.97
N ASP A 74 -6.02 -17.38 -11.02
CA ASP A 74 -6.68 -18.70 -11.14
C ASP A 74 -8.21 -18.61 -11.05
N ALA A 75 -8.74 -17.57 -10.40
CA ALA A 75 -10.19 -17.28 -10.38
C ALA A 75 -10.69 -16.59 -11.67
N GLY A 76 -9.81 -16.33 -12.64
CA GLY A 76 -10.18 -15.83 -13.97
C GLY A 76 -10.09 -14.31 -14.14
N TYR A 77 -9.36 -13.61 -13.27
CA TYR A 77 -9.15 -12.16 -13.35
C TYR A 77 -7.84 -11.79 -14.05
N ASP A 78 -7.80 -10.57 -14.59
CA ASP A 78 -6.58 -9.94 -15.10
C ASP A 78 -5.94 -9.12 -13.98
N VAL A 79 -4.83 -9.62 -13.43
CA VAL A 79 -4.25 -9.07 -12.19
C VAL A 79 -3.12 -8.11 -12.50
N TRP A 80 -3.19 -6.91 -11.94
CA TRP A 80 -2.21 -5.85 -12.10
C TRP A 80 -1.63 -5.46 -10.73
N LEU A 81 -0.31 -5.50 -10.60
CA LEU A 81 0.40 -5.25 -9.35
C LEU A 81 1.16 -3.91 -9.46
N GLY A 82 0.70 -2.91 -8.72
CA GLY A 82 1.28 -1.57 -8.71
C GLY A 82 2.56 -1.49 -7.87
N ASN A 83 3.47 -0.60 -8.27
CA ASN A 83 4.63 -0.21 -7.47
C ASN A 83 4.68 1.31 -7.33
N SER A 84 4.65 1.79 -6.09
CA SER A 84 4.75 3.22 -5.80
C SER A 84 6.13 3.79 -6.12
N ARG A 85 6.18 5.04 -6.58
CA ARG A 85 7.43 5.78 -6.81
C ARG A 85 8.42 5.63 -5.64
N GLY A 86 9.69 5.44 -5.99
CA GLY A 86 10.81 5.33 -5.05
C GLY A 86 11.02 3.96 -4.41
N ASN A 87 10.10 2.99 -4.57
CA ASN A 87 10.38 1.60 -4.19
C ASN A 87 11.38 0.94 -5.16
N THR A 88 11.84 -0.29 -4.86
CA THR A 88 12.83 -1.04 -5.66
C THR A 88 12.65 -0.93 -7.17
N TRP A 89 11.40 -1.01 -7.65
CA TRP A 89 11.07 -1.14 -9.07
C TRP A 89 10.68 0.18 -9.75
N SER A 90 10.22 1.17 -9.00
CA SER A 90 9.74 2.45 -9.52
C SER A 90 10.71 3.60 -9.20
N ARG A 91 11.99 3.41 -9.52
CA ARG A 91 13.11 4.32 -9.23
C ARG A 91 13.71 5.04 -10.45
N LYS A 92 12.87 5.30 -11.44
CA LYS A 92 13.22 6.01 -12.68
C LYS A 92 12.39 7.27 -12.81
N HIS A 93 12.95 8.28 -13.47
CA HIS A 93 12.29 9.55 -13.74
C HIS A 93 12.83 10.13 -15.05
N THR A 94 12.02 10.90 -15.78
CA THR A 94 12.39 11.51 -17.06
C THR A 94 13.46 12.59 -16.94
N HIS A 95 13.44 13.34 -15.83
CA HIS A 95 14.35 14.47 -15.56
C HIS A 95 15.38 14.27 -14.43
N PHE A 96 15.11 13.43 -13.42
CA PHE A 96 15.94 13.34 -12.22
C PHE A 96 16.51 11.93 -12.03
N THR A 97 17.67 11.85 -11.40
CA THR A 97 18.26 10.57 -10.98
C THR A 97 18.02 10.34 -9.49
N VAL A 98 18.07 9.08 -9.05
CA VAL A 98 17.97 8.71 -7.61
C VAL A 98 19.03 9.36 -6.71
N LYS A 99 20.07 9.98 -7.28
CA LYS A 99 21.12 10.70 -6.54
C LYS A 99 20.74 12.13 -6.21
N GLN A 100 19.74 12.71 -6.89
CA GLN A 100 19.27 14.08 -6.71
C GLN A 100 18.22 14.14 -5.60
N GLU A 101 18.14 15.26 -4.87
CA GLU A 101 17.14 15.41 -3.78
C GLU A 101 15.73 15.51 -4.34
N GLU A 102 15.59 16.20 -5.48
CA GLU A 102 14.35 16.45 -6.21
C GLU A 102 13.60 15.15 -6.57
N PHE A 103 14.34 14.06 -6.81
CA PHE A 103 13.77 12.73 -7.04
C PHE A 103 13.02 12.17 -5.81
N TRP A 104 13.32 12.66 -4.60
CA TRP A 104 12.76 12.12 -3.35
C TRP A 104 11.79 13.10 -2.66
N VAL A 105 11.46 14.20 -3.32
CA VAL A 105 10.49 15.19 -2.83
C VAL A 105 9.07 14.70 -3.18
N PHE A 106 8.63 13.65 -2.51
CA PHE A 106 7.27 13.11 -2.64
C PHE A 106 6.82 12.43 -1.35
N SER A 107 5.51 12.27 -1.18
CA SER A 107 4.85 11.45 -0.15
C SER A 107 3.72 10.62 -0.77
N PHE A 108 2.84 10.04 0.05
CA PHE A 108 1.62 9.41 -0.45
C PHE A 108 0.68 10.39 -1.17
N ASP A 109 0.85 11.71 -1.01
CA ASP A 109 0.12 12.73 -1.77
C ASP A 109 0.32 12.56 -3.28
N GLU A 110 1.58 12.55 -3.69
CA GLU A 110 1.93 12.40 -5.10
C GLU A 110 1.59 10.98 -5.61
N MET A 111 1.70 9.96 -4.75
CA MET A 111 1.26 8.60 -5.12
C MET A 111 -0.25 8.54 -5.39
N ALA A 112 -1.06 9.22 -4.58
CA ALA A 112 -2.50 9.33 -4.79
C ALA A 112 -2.84 10.19 -6.03
N LYS A 113 -2.14 11.32 -6.18
CA LYS A 113 -2.40 12.32 -7.21
C LYS A 113 -1.90 11.92 -8.60
N TYR A 114 -0.85 11.13 -8.70
CA TYR A 114 -0.17 10.85 -9.97
C TYR A 114 0.02 9.35 -10.23
N ASP A 115 0.47 8.56 -9.24
CA ASP A 115 0.76 7.14 -9.47
C ASP A 115 -0.53 6.34 -9.75
N ILE A 116 -1.57 6.52 -8.92
CA ILE A 116 -2.84 5.83 -9.12
C ILE A 116 -3.50 6.22 -10.45
N PRO A 117 -3.72 7.51 -10.80
CA PRO A 117 -4.32 7.86 -12.09
C PRO A 117 -3.54 7.31 -13.27
N ALA A 118 -2.21 7.46 -13.31
CA ALA A 118 -1.41 6.99 -14.42
C ALA A 118 -1.49 5.46 -14.57
N SER A 119 -1.43 4.74 -13.46
CA SER A 119 -1.54 3.27 -13.45
C SER A 119 -2.91 2.80 -13.91
N VAL A 120 -3.99 3.37 -13.37
CA VAL A 120 -5.37 3.00 -13.73
C VAL A 120 -5.66 3.32 -15.20
N ASP A 121 -5.26 4.50 -15.67
CA ASP A 121 -5.49 4.91 -17.06
C ASP A 121 -4.71 4.04 -18.04
N PHE A 122 -3.49 3.65 -17.69
CA PHE A 122 -2.72 2.69 -18.45
C PHE A 122 -3.43 1.33 -18.54
N ILE A 123 -3.91 0.80 -17.41
CA ILE A 123 -4.60 -0.50 -17.35
C ILE A 123 -5.86 -0.49 -18.22
N LEU A 124 -6.70 0.54 -18.08
CA LEU A 124 -7.94 0.66 -18.84
C LEU A 124 -7.67 0.76 -20.35
N ASN A 125 -6.70 1.60 -20.75
CA ASN A 125 -6.32 1.72 -22.15
C ASN A 125 -5.74 0.41 -22.72
N LYS A 126 -4.92 -0.30 -21.93
CA LYS A 126 -4.29 -1.56 -22.36
C LYS A 126 -5.27 -2.72 -22.47
N THR A 127 -6.30 -2.74 -21.61
CA THR A 127 -7.28 -3.83 -21.52
C THR A 127 -8.56 -3.57 -22.31
N GLY A 128 -8.87 -2.31 -22.62
CA GLY A 128 -10.14 -1.89 -23.20
C GLY A 128 -11.31 -1.90 -22.19
N GLN A 129 -11.03 -2.07 -20.90
CA GLN A 129 -12.06 -2.02 -19.86
C GLN A 129 -12.41 -0.57 -19.49
N GLU A 130 -13.62 -0.36 -18.98
CA GLU A 130 -14.08 0.95 -18.52
C GLU A 130 -13.80 1.20 -17.03
N GLN A 131 -13.70 0.12 -16.24
CA GLN A 131 -13.46 0.19 -14.80
C GLN A 131 -12.52 -0.92 -14.33
N VAL A 132 -11.83 -0.68 -13.22
CA VAL A 132 -11.02 -1.68 -12.50
C VAL A 132 -11.55 -1.92 -11.09
N PHE A 133 -11.31 -3.12 -10.56
CA PHE A 133 -11.39 -3.35 -9.11
C PHE A 133 -10.08 -2.91 -8.45
N TYR A 134 -10.16 -2.20 -7.33
CA TYR A 134 -8.98 -1.74 -6.60
C TYR A 134 -8.87 -2.47 -5.27
N VAL A 135 -7.74 -3.09 -4.99
CA VAL A 135 -7.42 -3.66 -3.68
C VAL A 135 -6.20 -2.94 -3.13
N GLY A 136 -6.35 -2.30 -1.97
CA GLY A 136 -5.26 -1.61 -1.29
C GLY A 136 -4.96 -2.26 0.05
N HIS A 137 -3.68 -2.38 0.40
CA HIS A 137 -3.24 -2.71 1.76
C HIS A 137 -2.53 -1.51 2.39
N SER A 138 -2.83 -1.22 3.66
CA SER A 138 -2.09 -0.22 4.45
C SER A 138 -2.06 1.15 3.74
N GLN A 139 -0.89 1.75 3.49
CA GLN A 139 -0.75 3.01 2.71
C GLN A 139 -1.43 2.95 1.32
N GLY A 140 -1.53 1.79 0.68
CA GLY A 140 -2.28 1.64 -0.56
C GLY A 140 -3.76 2.02 -0.39
N THR A 141 -4.33 1.81 0.80
CA THR A 141 -5.68 2.31 1.13
C THR A 141 -5.70 3.81 1.34
N THR A 142 -4.69 4.40 1.98
CA THR A 142 -4.57 5.86 2.17
C THR A 142 -4.50 6.57 0.83
N MET A 143 -3.70 6.04 -0.10
CA MET A 143 -3.59 6.56 -1.46
C MET A 143 -4.95 6.52 -2.16
N ALA A 144 -5.69 5.41 -2.03
CA ALA A 144 -7.05 5.29 -2.57
C ALA A 144 -8.04 6.28 -1.92
N PHE A 145 -8.05 6.43 -0.60
CA PHE A 145 -8.91 7.41 0.07
C PHE A 145 -8.62 8.84 -0.39
N ALA A 146 -7.34 9.22 -0.50
CA ALA A 146 -6.93 10.52 -1.00
C ALA A 146 -7.34 10.71 -2.48
N ALA A 147 -7.02 9.74 -3.35
CA ALA A 147 -7.30 9.83 -4.78
C ALA A 147 -8.80 9.83 -5.07
N PHE A 148 -9.57 8.90 -4.49
CA PHE A 148 -10.99 8.72 -4.83
C PHE A 148 -11.91 9.76 -4.18
N SER A 149 -11.45 10.45 -3.12
CA SER A 149 -12.18 11.61 -2.56
C SER A 149 -11.89 12.92 -3.29
N THR A 150 -10.73 13.05 -3.97
CA THR A 150 -10.31 14.32 -4.59
C THR A 150 -10.33 14.31 -6.11
N LEU A 151 -10.36 13.14 -6.76
CA LEU A 151 -10.36 12.97 -8.21
C LEU A 151 -11.64 12.24 -8.68
N PRO A 152 -12.79 12.92 -8.81
CA PRO A 152 -14.06 12.29 -9.17
C PRO A 152 -14.05 11.52 -10.49
N GLN A 153 -13.25 11.95 -11.48
CA GLN A 153 -13.13 11.24 -12.76
C GLN A 153 -12.36 9.93 -12.63
N LEU A 154 -11.38 9.87 -11.72
CA LEU A 154 -10.71 8.61 -11.37
C LEU A 154 -11.67 7.70 -10.58
N ALA A 155 -12.40 8.25 -9.60
CA ALA A 155 -13.33 7.46 -8.79
C ALA A 155 -14.37 6.70 -9.63
N LYS A 156 -14.86 7.29 -10.73
CA LYS A 156 -15.77 6.64 -11.68
C LYS A 156 -15.16 5.42 -12.39
N LYS A 157 -13.84 5.37 -12.53
CA LYS A 157 -13.09 4.27 -13.12
C LYS A 157 -12.88 3.11 -12.14
N ILE A 158 -13.29 3.24 -10.89
CA ILE A 158 -13.16 2.20 -9.87
C ILE A 158 -14.52 1.55 -9.64
N LYS A 159 -14.62 0.26 -9.95
CA LYS A 159 -15.85 -0.51 -9.80
C LYS A 159 -16.17 -0.80 -8.33
N MET A 160 -15.14 -1.17 -7.57
CA MET A 160 -15.22 -1.38 -6.12
C MET A 160 -13.82 -1.26 -5.50
N PHE A 161 -13.77 -0.72 -4.29
CA PHE A 161 -12.56 -0.61 -3.49
C PHE A 161 -12.57 -1.62 -2.33
N PHE A 162 -11.56 -2.49 -2.28
CA PHE A 162 -11.30 -3.41 -1.17
C PHE A 162 -10.14 -2.87 -0.33
N ALA A 163 -10.45 -2.41 0.88
CA ALA A 163 -9.48 -1.80 1.79
C ALA A 163 -9.05 -2.80 2.87
N LEU A 164 -7.78 -3.21 2.85
CA LEU A 164 -7.21 -4.20 3.75
C LEU A 164 -6.28 -3.49 4.75
N ALA A 165 -6.53 -3.64 6.05
CA ALA A 165 -5.87 -2.86 7.10
C ALA A 165 -5.88 -1.34 6.78
N PRO A 166 -7.06 -0.73 6.65
CA PRO A 166 -7.16 0.62 6.11
C PRO A 166 -6.58 1.67 7.05
N VAL A 167 -5.74 2.56 6.51
CA VAL A 167 -5.10 3.63 7.27
C VAL A 167 -5.60 4.98 6.75
N ALA A 168 -6.30 5.72 7.61
CA ALA A 168 -6.73 7.09 7.35
C ALA A 168 -6.15 8.03 8.41
N THR A 169 -6.33 7.71 9.68
CA THR A 169 -5.64 8.36 10.79
C THR A 169 -4.77 7.33 11.51
N VAL A 170 -3.74 7.82 12.19
CA VAL A 170 -2.78 7.01 12.97
C VAL A 170 -2.61 7.62 14.37
N LYS A 171 -3.71 8.14 14.93
CA LYS A 171 -3.69 8.87 16.21
C LYS A 171 -3.55 7.92 17.39
N PHE A 172 -4.11 6.73 17.27
CA PHE A 172 -4.19 5.72 18.32
C PHE A 172 -3.29 4.52 18.07
N ALA A 173 -2.70 4.44 16.88
CA ALA A 173 -1.69 3.47 16.49
C ALA A 173 -0.56 3.37 17.53
N THR A 174 -0.13 2.13 17.80
CA THR A 174 0.88 1.79 18.81
C THR A 174 2.19 1.29 18.20
N SER A 175 2.22 1.15 16.87
CA SER A 175 3.40 0.74 16.11
C SER A 175 4.63 1.60 16.44
N PRO A 176 5.84 1.02 16.45
CA PRO A 176 7.08 1.79 16.58
C PRO A 176 7.23 2.92 15.54
N LEU A 177 6.55 2.83 14.39
CA LEU A 177 6.49 3.92 13.41
C LEU A 177 5.95 5.22 14.03
N VAL A 178 4.95 5.12 14.91
CA VAL A 178 4.34 6.30 15.54
C VAL A 178 5.30 7.04 16.46
N LYS A 179 6.35 6.36 16.96
CA LYS A 179 7.38 6.99 17.79
C LYS A 179 8.21 7.99 16.99
N LEU A 180 8.34 7.81 15.67
CA LEU A 180 8.97 8.81 14.80
C LEU A 180 8.15 10.12 14.77
N GLY A 181 6.83 10.01 14.97
CA GLY A 181 5.89 11.12 15.11
C GLY A 181 6.28 12.17 16.15
N PHE A 182 6.98 11.75 17.21
CA PHE A 182 7.37 12.65 18.31
C PHE A 182 8.57 13.55 17.98
N PHE A 183 9.31 13.26 16.91
CA PHE A 183 10.45 14.08 16.52
C PHE A 183 10.01 15.26 15.62
N PRO A 184 10.62 16.45 15.77
CA PRO A 184 10.43 17.55 14.82
C PRO A 184 10.91 17.18 13.42
N ASP A 185 10.27 17.72 12.38
CA ASP A 185 10.59 17.41 10.98
C ASP A 185 12.04 17.75 10.61
N MET A 186 12.61 18.81 11.22
CA MET A 186 14.02 19.16 11.03
C MET A 186 14.95 18.06 11.55
N LEU A 187 14.66 17.50 12.72
CA LEU A 187 15.44 16.42 13.31
C LEU A 187 15.33 15.13 12.47
N LEU A 188 14.14 14.81 11.94
CA LEU A 188 13.98 13.68 11.03
C LEU A 188 14.83 13.85 9.74
N LYS A 189 14.89 15.07 9.19
CA LYS A 189 15.75 15.38 8.04
C LYS A 189 17.24 15.29 8.39
N ASP A 190 17.64 15.71 9.58
CA ASP A 190 19.04 15.61 10.04
C ASP A 190 19.44 14.14 10.25
N MET A 191 18.54 13.30 10.77
CA MET A 191 18.79 11.89 11.03
C MET A 191 18.83 11.04 9.76
N PHE A 192 17.88 11.26 8.84
CA PHE A 192 17.66 10.38 7.69
C PHE A 192 18.04 11.01 6.35
N GLY A 193 18.43 12.29 6.34
CA GLY A 193 18.66 13.06 5.13
C GLY A 193 17.35 13.49 4.45
N LYS A 194 17.44 13.82 3.15
CA LYS A 194 16.30 14.30 2.34
C LYS A 194 15.96 13.40 1.16
N LYS A 195 16.57 12.21 1.09
CA LYS A 195 16.49 11.31 -0.07
C LYS A 195 15.68 10.05 0.28
N GLN A 196 16.20 8.88 -0.09
CA GLN A 196 15.65 7.60 0.31
C GLN A 196 15.72 7.42 1.83
N PHE A 197 14.64 6.93 2.43
CA PHE A 197 14.66 6.49 3.82
C PHE A 197 15.44 5.17 3.94
N LEU A 198 16.67 5.25 4.45
CA LEU A 198 17.58 4.11 4.65
C LEU A 198 17.97 3.97 6.13
N PRO A 199 17.19 3.25 6.95
CA PRO A 199 17.45 3.14 8.38
C PRO A 199 18.49 2.03 8.69
N GLN A 200 19.65 2.05 8.04
CA GLN A 200 20.54 0.88 8.00
C GLN A 200 21.40 0.63 9.25
N SER A 201 21.28 1.37 10.36
CA SER A 201 21.98 0.94 11.59
C SER A 201 21.42 1.48 12.91
N PHE A 202 21.20 2.79 13.01
CA PHE A 202 20.84 3.39 14.29
C PHE A 202 19.40 3.07 14.70
N LEU A 203 18.43 3.28 13.80
CA LEU A 203 17.01 3.05 14.09
C LEU A 203 16.72 1.56 14.32
N LEU A 204 17.30 0.67 13.53
CA LEU A 204 17.16 -0.77 13.66
C LEU A 204 17.71 -1.31 14.99
N LYS A 205 18.91 -0.87 15.41
CA LYS A 205 19.48 -1.22 16.72
C LYS A 205 18.66 -0.63 17.89
N TRP A 206 18.19 0.61 17.77
CA TRP A 206 17.36 1.25 18.79
C TRP A 206 15.99 0.58 18.95
N LEU A 207 15.35 0.25 17.84
CA LEU A 207 14.05 -0.43 17.83
C LEU A 207 14.16 -1.87 18.35
N ALA A 208 15.17 -2.63 17.91
CA ALA A 208 15.41 -3.99 18.39
C ALA A 208 15.63 -4.04 19.92
N THR A 209 16.38 -3.09 20.49
CA THR A 209 16.67 -3.06 21.94
C THR A 209 15.47 -2.72 22.83
N HIS A 210 14.44 -2.04 22.31
CA HIS A 210 13.30 -1.58 23.11
C HIS A 210 11.99 -2.33 22.83
N VAL A 211 11.96 -3.15 21.78
CA VAL A 211 10.74 -3.84 21.32
C VAL A 211 10.88 -5.36 21.39
N CYS A 212 12.08 -5.91 21.23
CA CYS A 212 12.27 -7.35 21.07
C CYS A 212 13.08 -7.97 22.21
N THR A 213 12.45 -8.88 22.96
CA THR A 213 13.03 -9.54 24.15
C THR A 213 13.27 -11.04 23.95
N HIS A 214 12.86 -11.64 22.82
CA HIS A 214 12.92 -13.08 22.56
C HIS A 214 13.84 -13.47 21.39
N ARG A 215 14.86 -14.29 21.67
CA ARG A 215 15.89 -14.77 20.71
C ARG A 215 15.38 -15.51 19.47
N ILE A 216 14.19 -16.11 19.51
CA ILE A 216 13.62 -16.84 18.35
C ILE A 216 13.16 -15.86 17.26
N LEU A 217 12.98 -14.58 17.61
CA LEU A 217 12.46 -13.53 16.74
C LEU A 217 13.55 -12.60 16.23
N ASP A 218 14.84 -12.89 16.47
CA ASP A 218 15.93 -11.97 16.14
C ASP A 218 15.93 -11.55 14.66
N ASP A 219 15.57 -12.43 13.73
CA ASP A 219 15.47 -12.11 12.30
C ASP A 219 14.24 -11.26 11.94
N LEU A 220 13.09 -11.51 12.60
CA LEU A 220 11.86 -10.72 12.40
C LEU A 220 11.99 -9.34 13.02
N CYS A 221 12.53 -9.27 14.23
CA CYS A 221 12.84 -8.05 14.95
C CYS A 221 13.99 -7.25 14.33
N GLY A 222 14.94 -7.96 13.71
CA GLY A 222 16.00 -7.40 12.88
C GLY A 222 15.52 -6.92 11.52
N ASN A 223 14.26 -7.16 11.16
CA ASN A 223 13.66 -6.63 9.94
C ASN A 223 12.76 -5.43 10.28
N LEU A 224 13.12 -4.27 9.70
CA LEU A 224 12.40 -3.02 9.91
C LEU A 224 10.91 -3.11 9.54
N PHE A 225 10.56 -3.84 8.47
CA PHE A 225 9.19 -3.89 7.98
C PHE A 225 8.27 -4.61 8.97
N PHE A 226 8.69 -5.78 9.46
CA PHE A 226 7.98 -6.50 10.52
C PHE A 226 7.82 -5.66 11.78
N LEU A 227 8.89 -4.97 12.17
CA LEU A 227 8.88 -4.14 13.37
C LEU A 227 7.98 -2.90 13.24
N LEU A 228 7.92 -2.26 12.06
CA LEU A 228 7.06 -1.09 11.84
C LEU A 228 5.59 -1.45 11.64
N CYS A 229 5.28 -2.64 11.13
CA CYS A 229 3.90 -3.02 10.85
C CYS A 229 3.22 -3.80 11.98
N GLY A 230 3.95 -4.67 12.67
CA GLY A 230 3.37 -5.67 13.58
C GLY A 230 3.06 -6.98 12.85
N PHE A 231 3.23 -8.10 13.55
CA PHE A 231 3.07 -9.45 12.98
C PHE A 231 2.49 -10.42 13.98
N ASN A 232 1.70 -11.37 13.48
CA ASN A 232 1.17 -12.48 14.25
C ASN A 232 1.98 -13.75 14.00
N GLU A 233 2.85 -14.12 14.94
CA GLU A 233 3.69 -15.32 14.85
C GLU A 233 2.89 -16.61 14.58
N ARG A 234 1.66 -16.70 15.11
CA ARG A 234 0.82 -17.89 14.95
C ARG A 234 0.25 -18.04 13.55
N ASN A 235 0.25 -16.96 12.77
CA ASN A 235 -0.36 -16.91 11.45
C ASN A 235 0.65 -16.55 10.35
N LEU A 236 1.94 -16.49 10.66
CA LEU A 236 3.01 -16.24 9.69
C LEU A 236 3.72 -17.54 9.32
N ASN A 237 4.06 -17.72 8.04
CA ASN A 237 4.91 -18.83 7.64
C ASN A 237 6.38 -18.54 8.00
N MET A 238 6.81 -19.05 9.15
CA MET A 238 8.17 -18.84 9.67
C MET A 238 9.27 -19.35 8.71
N SER A 239 8.97 -20.35 7.87
CA SER A 239 9.92 -20.87 6.87
C SER A 239 10.06 -20.00 5.62
N ARG A 240 9.35 -18.86 5.53
CA ARG A 240 9.45 -17.89 4.43
C ARG A 240 9.89 -16.50 4.88
N VAL A 241 10.34 -16.36 6.12
CA VAL A 241 10.80 -15.08 6.68
C VAL A 241 11.98 -14.50 5.89
N ASP A 242 12.83 -15.35 5.34
CA ASP A 242 13.91 -14.98 4.43
C ASP A 242 13.39 -14.29 3.16
N VAL A 243 12.33 -14.84 2.56
CA VAL A 243 11.67 -14.26 1.39
C VAL A 243 11.07 -12.90 1.74
N TYR A 244 10.27 -12.83 2.81
CA TYR A 244 9.64 -11.57 3.22
C TYR A 244 10.70 -10.49 3.52
N SER A 245 11.74 -10.86 4.27
CA SER A 245 12.80 -9.93 4.68
C SER A 245 13.69 -9.47 3.54
N THR A 246 13.81 -10.26 2.47
CA THR A 246 14.59 -9.88 1.27
C THR A 246 13.84 -8.85 0.43
N HIS A 247 12.51 -8.95 0.37
CA HIS A 247 11.68 -8.06 -0.43
C HIS A 247 11.20 -6.82 0.33
N CYS A 248 11.11 -6.88 1.66
CA CYS A 248 10.67 -5.78 2.51
C CYS A 248 11.72 -5.38 3.55
N PRO A 249 12.03 -4.08 3.72
CA PRO A 249 11.42 -2.92 3.03
C PRO A 249 11.97 -2.70 1.61
N ALA A 250 11.09 -2.33 0.67
CA ALA A 250 11.41 -2.03 -0.72
C ALA A 250 11.78 -0.56 -0.99
N GLY A 251 11.64 0.32 0.01
CA GLY A 251 12.07 1.72 -0.05
C GLY A 251 10.95 2.75 -0.21
N THR A 252 11.22 3.95 0.29
CA THR A 252 10.35 5.14 0.22
C THR A 252 11.20 6.40 0.43
N SER A 253 10.63 7.60 0.28
CA SER A 253 11.31 8.87 0.57
C SER A 253 11.28 9.20 2.07
N VAL A 254 12.25 9.98 2.54
CA VAL A 254 12.19 10.57 3.88
C VAL A 254 10.98 11.50 3.99
N GLN A 255 10.61 12.22 2.93
CA GLN A 255 9.43 13.07 2.92
C GLN A 255 8.13 12.29 3.19
N ASN A 256 7.99 11.07 2.66
CA ASN A 256 6.84 10.22 2.98
C ASN A 256 6.80 9.82 4.46
N MET A 257 7.96 9.53 5.06
CA MET A 257 8.05 9.25 6.50
C MET A 257 7.72 10.47 7.36
N ILE A 258 8.15 11.66 6.94
CA ILE A 258 7.78 12.92 7.59
C ILE A 258 6.28 13.17 7.46
N HIS A 259 5.68 12.85 6.32
CA HIS A 259 4.24 12.98 6.15
C HIS A 259 3.48 12.07 7.14
N TRP A 260 3.88 10.81 7.28
CA TRP A 260 3.31 9.95 8.32
C TRP A 260 3.55 10.49 9.73
N SER A 261 4.72 11.07 10.01
CA SER A 261 5.00 11.74 11.29
C SER A 261 4.05 12.92 11.54
N GLN A 262 3.73 13.71 10.52
CA GLN A 262 2.74 14.79 10.60
C GLN A 262 1.35 14.24 10.93
N ALA A 263 0.93 13.17 10.25
CA ALA A 263 -0.36 12.51 10.49
C ALA A 263 -0.48 11.94 11.91
N VAL A 264 0.60 11.41 12.48
CA VAL A 264 0.65 10.97 13.90
C VAL A 264 0.42 12.15 14.85
N ARG A 265 1.10 13.29 14.62
CA ARG A 265 0.99 14.46 15.50
C ARG A 265 -0.38 15.11 15.45
N THR A 266 -0.99 15.18 14.27
CA THR A 266 -2.28 15.85 14.09
C THR A 266 -3.46 14.91 14.37
N GLY A 267 -3.30 13.62 14.08
CA GLY A 267 -4.40 12.67 14.05
C GLY A 267 -5.40 12.98 12.93
N GLU A 268 -4.93 13.60 11.84
CA GLU A 268 -5.74 14.09 10.72
C GLU A 268 -5.23 13.51 9.40
N LEU A 269 -6.14 13.13 8.51
CA LEU A 269 -5.80 12.80 7.12
C LEU A 269 -5.83 14.08 6.27
N LYS A 270 -4.66 14.63 5.98
CA LYS A 270 -4.48 15.82 5.15
C LYS A 270 -3.21 15.69 4.33
N ALA A 271 -3.04 16.59 3.36
CA ALA A 271 -1.83 16.68 2.56
C ALA A 271 -0.61 17.10 3.40
N TYR A 272 0.57 16.95 2.82
CA TYR A 272 1.85 17.20 3.46
C TYR A 272 2.02 18.68 3.87
N ASP A 273 2.49 18.94 5.09
CA ASP A 273 2.88 20.29 5.49
C ASP A 273 4.32 20.58 5.03
N TRP A 274 4.46 21.53 4.11
CA TRP A 274 5.75 21.96 3.58
C TRP A 274 6.55 22.85 4.55
N GLY A 275 6.04 23.07 5.76
CA GLY A 275 6.74 23.70 6.88
C GLY A 275 6.63 25.23 6.93
N SER A 276 5.93 25.86 5.98
CA SER A 276 5.60 27.29 6.04
C SER A 276 4.35 27.61 5.21
N LYS A 277 3.69 28.73 5.57
CA LYS A 277 2.51 29.23 4.82
C LYS A 277 2.84 29.50 3.35
N THR A 278 4.02 30.04 3.06
CA THR A 278 4.48 30.34 1.70
C THR A 278 4.70 29.06 0.90
N ALA A 279 5.33 28.05 1.51
CA ALA A 279 5.54 26.78 0.83
C ALA A 279 4.20 26.05 0.58
N ASN A 280 3.30 25.99 1.57
CA ASN A 280 1.97 25.42 1.38
C ASN A 280 1.18 26.17 0.29
N MET A 281 1.30 27.50 0.21
CA MET A 281 0.67 28.30 -0.85
C MET A 281 1.18 27.89 -2.25
N ALA A 282 2.48 27.65 -2.39
CA ALA A 282 3.07 27.23 -3.66
C ALA A 282 2.59 25.84 -4.13
N HIS A 283 2.23 24.94 -3.20
CA HIS A 283 1.79 23.58 -3.52
C HIS A 283 0.27 23.43 -3.61
N TYR A 284 -0.49 24.17 -2.80
CA TYR A 284 -1.93 23.95 -2.61
C TYR A 284 -2.81 25.16 -2.96
N ASN A 285 -2.22 26.31 -3.29
CA ASN A 285 -2.93 27.59 -3.39
C ASN A 285 -3.69 27.96 -2.09
N GLN A 286 -3.23 27.44 -0.95
CA GLN A 286 -3.73 27.77 0.39
C GLN A 286 -2.61 27.67 1.43
N SER A 287 -2.72 28.42 2.53
CA SER A 287 -1.64 28.55 3.52
C SER A 287 -1.46 27.35 4.46
N THR A 288 -2.41 26.41 4.45
CA THR A 288 -2.38 25.17 5.24
C THR A 288 -2.64 23.98 4.31
N PRO A 289 -2.19 22.76 4.64
CA PRO A 289 -2.47 21.61 3.79
C PRO A 289 -3.97 21.27 3.75
N PRO A 290 -4.54 20.95 2.58
CA PRO A 290 -5.94 20.55 2.47
C PRO A 290 -6.21 19.18 3.11
N PHE A 291 -7.43 19.01 3.63
CA PHE A 291 -7.90 17.74 4.20
C PHE A 291 -8.40 16.80 3.11
N TYR A 292 -8.12 15.50 3.27
CA TYR A 292 -8.74 14.45 2.45
C TYR A 292 -10.06 14.04 3.09
N LYS A 293 -11.16 14.45 2.46
CA LYS A 293 -12.51 14.23 3.00
C LYS A 293 -13.07 12.91 2.52
N ILE A 294 -12.93 11.87 3.33
CA ILE A 294 -13.38 10.51 3.00
C ILE A 294 -14.88 10.45 2.71
N LYS A 295 -15.68 11.34 3.31
CA LYS A 295 -17.12 11.48 3.02
C LYS A 295 -17.43 11.83 1.56
N GLU A 296 -16.49 12.45 0.85
CA GLU A 296 -16.63 12.81 -0.57
C GLU A 296 -16.29 11.63 -1.50
N MET A 297 -15.73 10.53 -0.97
CA MET A 297 -15.49 9.30 -1.73
C MET A 297 -16.80 8.55 -1.98
N THR A 298 -17.16 8.39 -3.26
CA THR A 298 -18.41 7.73 -3.68
C THR A 298 -18.25 6.24 -4.03
N VAL A 299 -17.00 5.76 -4.15
CA VAL A 299 -16.68 4.40 -4.58
C VAL A 299 -17.24 3.37 -3.57
N PRO A 300 -17.98 2.33 -4.03
CA PRO A 300 -18.39 1.23 -3.16
C PRO A 300 -17.18 0.59 -2.49
N THR A 301 -17.17 0.54 -1.16
CA THR A 301 -15.99 0.13 -0.39
C THR A 301 -16.29 -1.04 0.53
N ALA A 302 -15.47 -2.09 0.45
CA ALA A 302 -15.45 -3.21 1.40
C ALA A 302 -14.18 -3.16 2.24
N VAL A 303 -14.30 -3.40 3.54
CA VAL A 303 -13.23 -3.18 4.50
C VAL A 303 -12.94 -4.44 5.34
N TRP A 304 -11.67 -4.82 5.45
CA TRP A 304 -11.20 -5.83 6.40
C TRP A 304 -10.20 -5.22 7.37
N THR A 305 -10.37 -5.51 8.67
CA THR A 305 -9.66 -4.86 9.78
C THR A 305 -9.18 -5.88 10.81
N GLY A 306 -8.02 -5.67 11.39
CA GLY A 306 -7.40 -6.57 12.38
C GLY A 306 -7.69 -6.07 13.79
N GLY A 307 -8.03 -6.97 14.71
CA GLY A 307 -8.27 -6.59 16.11
C GLY A 307 -7.00 -6.33 16.91
N GLN A 308 -5.85 -6.84 16.45
CA GLN A 308 -4.54 -6.60 17.09
C GLN A 308 -3.66 -5.62 16.29
N ASP A 309 -4.11 -5.12 15.15
CA ASP A 309 -3.30 -4.31 14.24
C ASP A 309 -2.72 -3.04 14.90
N TRP A 310 -1.39 -2.94 14.96
CA TRP A 310 -0.68 -1.81 15.59
C TRP A 310 -0.72 -0.51 14.79
N LEU A 311 -0.94 -0.58 13.48
CA LEU A 311 -0.92 0.58 12.58
C LEU A 311 -2.34 1.04 12.23
N ALA A 312 -3.16 0.13 11.70
CA ALA A 312 -4.58 0.39 11.44
C ALA A 312 -5.38 0.06 12.72
N ASP A 313 -5.07 0.77 13.81
CA ASP A 313 -5.63 0.53 15.14
C ASP A 313 -7.17 0.52 15.10
N PRO A 314 -7.84 -0.40 15.82
CA PRO A 314 -9.30 -0.50 15.82
C PRO A 314 -10.04 0.81 16.13
N ARG A 315 -9.45 1.74 16.90
CA ARG A 315 -10.05 3.05 17.22
C ARG A 315 -9.97 4.02 16.04
N ASP A 316 -8.81 4.10 15.38
CA ASP A 316 -8.65 4.88 14.14
C ASP A 316 -9.58 4.35 13.04
N VAL A 317 -9.63 3.02 12.89
CA VAL A 317 -10.54 2.34 11.96
C VAL A 317 -12.01 2.61 12.30
N ALA A 318 -12.42 2.54 13.57
CA ALA A 318 -13.79 2.81 13.96
C ALA A 318 -14.21 4.23 13.56
N MET A 319 -13.31 5.22 13.68
CA MET A 319 -13.55 6.57 13.18
C MET A 319 -13.66 6.61 11.66
N LEU A 320 -12.76 5.94 10.94
CA LEU A 320 -12.76 5.85 9.48
C LEU A 320 -14.09 5.29 8.94
N LEU A 321 -14.60 4.18 9.51
CA LEU A 321 -15.83 3.53 9.04
C LEU A 321 -17.04 4.48 9.08
N THR A 322 -17.09 5.43 10.01
CA THR A 322 -18.16 6.44 10.06
C THR A 322 -18.09 7.49 8.94
N GLN A 323 -16.96 7.58 8.24
CA GLN A 323 -16.73 8.54 7.16
C GLN A 323 -16.91 7.95 5.77
N ILE A 324 -16.89 6.62 5.61
CA ILE A 324 -17.07 5.96 4.32
C ILE A 324 -18.56 5.98 3.95
N THR A 325 -18.94 6.89 3.05
CA THR A 325 -20.34 7.09 2.67
C THR A 325 -20.98 5.87 2.00
N ASN A 326 -20.20 5.13 1.21
CA ASN A 326 -20.65 3.93 0.48
C ASN A 326 -19.95 2.66 0.99
N LEU A 327 -20.08 2.39 2.29
CA LEU A 327 -19.55 1.18 2.92
C LEU A 327 -20.49 0.00 2.64
N VAL A 328 -20.07 -0.92 1.76
CA VAL A 328 -20.89 -2.07 1.35
C VAL A 328 -20.60 -3.33 2.17
N TYR A 329 -19.44 -3.37 2.83
CA TYR A 329 -19.02 -4.51 3.66
C TYR A 329 -17.97 -4.10 4.68
N HIS A 330 -18.05 -4.66 5.88
CA HIS A 330 -16.99 -4.57 6.88
C HIS A 330 -16.85 -5.90 7.62
N LYS A 331 -15.62 -6.37 7.76
CA LYS A 331 -15.26 -7.50 8.60
C LYS A 331 -14.09 -7.15 9.51
N ASN A 332 -14.27 -7.42 10.80
CA ASN A 332 -13.17 -7.42 11.75
C ASN A 332 -12.70 -8.85 11.98
N ILE A 333 -11.39 -9.05 12.01
CA ILE A 333 -10.74 -10.30 12.34
C ILE A 333 -9.93 -10.08 13.63
N PRO A 334 -10.47 -10.47 14.80
CA PRO A 334 -9.96 -10.03 16.10
C PRO A 334 -8.49 -10.34 16.37
N GLU A 335 -7.98 -11.45 15.83
CA GLU A 335 -6.63 -11.95 16.07
C GLU A 335 -5.60 -11.52 15.03
N TRP A 336 -6.01 -10.84 13.95
CA TRP A 336 -5.10 -10.42 12.89
C TRP A 336 -4.30 -9.18 13.28
N GLU A 337 -3.03 -9.21 12.92
CA GLU A 337 -2.10 -8.08 12.89
C GLU A 337 -2.03 -7.48 11.48
N HIS A 338 -1.25 -6.40 11.32
CA HIS A 338 -1.18 -5.63 10.08
C HIS A 338 -0.72 -6.42 8.85
N LEU A 339 0.12 -7.44 9.06
CA LEU A 339 0.72 -8.23 7.98
C LEU A 339 -0.06 -9.50 7.65
N ASP A 340 -1.04 -9.90 8.47
CA ASP A 340 -1.90 -11.07 8.19
C ASP A 340 -2.68 -10.89 6.88
N PHE A 341 -2.99 -9.65 6.50
CA PHE A 341 -3.71 -9.32 5.27
C PHE A 341 -2.99 -9.68 3.97
N ILE A 342 -1.66 -9.84 4.04
CA ILE A 342 -0.82 -10.20 2.88
C ILE A 342 -0.13 -11.54 3.09
N TRP A 343 0.23 -11.86 4.34
CA TRP A 343 1.05 -13.04 4.67
C TRP A 343 0.40 -14.04 5.62
N GLY A 344 -0.81 -13.76 6.11
CA GLY A 344 -1.56 -14.65 6.99
C GLY A 344 -1.77 -16.01 6.33
N LEU A 345 -1.42 -17.09 7.04
CA LEU A 345 -1.67 -18.47 6.61
C LEU A 345 -3.17 -18.70 6.36
N ASP A 346 -4.01 -18.01 7.13
CA ASP A 346 -5.47 -18.08 7.06
C ASP A 346 -6.16 -17.07 6.13
N ALA A 347 -5.40 -16.12 5.57
CA ALA A 347 -5.94 -15.08 4.69
C ALA A 347 -6.79 -15.60 3.52
N PRO A 348 -6.47 -16.76 2.88
CA PRO A 348 -7.27 -17.30 1.79
C PRO A 348 -8.72 -17.56 2.17
N TYR A 349 -8.95 -18.22 3.29
CA TYR A 349 -10.29 -18.66 3.68
C TYR A 349 -11.06 -17.60 4.46
N ARG A 350 -10.38 -16.65 5.10
CA ARG A 350 -11.03 -15.59 5.88
C ARG A 350 -11.26 -14.30 5.10
N MET A 351 -10.54 -14.07 4.01
CA MET A 351 -10.58 -12.81 3.26
C MET A 351 -10.49 -12.97 1.75
N TYR A 352 -9.46 -13.64 1.20
CA TYR A 352 -9.26 -13.65 -0.26
C TYR A 352 -10.42 -14.30 -1.02
N ASN A 353 -10.97 -15.39 -0.49
CA ASN A 353 -12.16 -16.03 -1.08
C ASN A 353 -13.40 -15.13 -1.02
N GLU A 354 -13.55 -14.29 0.02
CA GLU A 354 -14.65 -13.33 0.10
C GLU A 354 -14.50 -12.23 -0.95
N ILE A 355 -13.29 -11.69 -1.11
CA ILE A 355 -12.96 -10.71 -2.16
C ILE A 355 -13.28 -11.29 -3.55
N ILE A 356 -12.77 -12.48 -3.86
CA ILE A 356 -13.02 -13.18 -5.14
C ILE A 356 -14.53 -13.34 -5.38
N ASN A 357 -15.29 -13.77 -4.37
CA ASN A 357 -16.73 -13.94 -4.49
C ASN A 357 -17.48 -12.62 -4.67
N MET A 358 -17.04 -11.52 -4.03
CA MET A 358 -17.62 -10.19 -4.25
C MET A 358 -17.36 -9.69 -5.67
N ILE A 359 -16.12 -9.82 -6.15
CA ILE A 359 -15.76 -9.45 -7.53
C ILE A 359 -16.62 -10.24 -8.52
N ARG A 360 -16.79 -11.56 -8.32
CA ARG A 360 -17.62 -12.41 -9.18
C ARG A 360 -19.07 -11.96 -9.26
N LYS A 361 -19.66 -11.49 -8.16
CA LYS A 361 -21.06 -10.99 -8.15
C LYS A 361 -21.23 -9.66 -8.89
N LEU A 362 -20.15 -8.92 -9.07
CA LEU A 362 -20.13 -7.61 -9.72
C LEU A 362 -19.61 -7.66 -11.16
N SER A 363 -18.94 -8.75 -11.55
CA SER A 363 -18.27 -8.89 -12.85
C SER A 363 -19.24 -8.96 -14.00
#